data_AF-A0A5B0FFT1-F1
#
_entry.id   AF-A0A5B0FFT1-F1
#
_cell.length_a   1.000
_cell.length_b   1.000
_cell.length_c   1.000
_cell.angle_alpha   90.00
_cell.angle_beta   90.00
_cell.angle_gamma   90.00
#
_symmetry.space_group_name_H-M   'P 1'
#
loop_
_entity.id
_entity.type
_entity.pdbx_description
1 polymer ?
#
loop_
_entity_poly.entity_id
_entity_poly.type
_entity_poly.pdbx_seq_one_letter_code
_entity_poly.pdbx_strand_id
1 'polypeptide(L)'
;MSTVTVTPIKTEADYQNALRRIDELLTLAPAPYSELDDELDVISTLVHAYEQTHHAIPYPDPINAIKYLMEENGWKSKDLEQFIGPKSRVSEILNRKRYFTLQQILNLHKHLGLPLEVFINEKMPQAIQQNSR
;
A
#
# COMPACT_ATOMS: atom_id res chain seq x y z
N MET A 1 26.55 19.03 19.84
CA MET A 1 25.97 18.29 18.72
C MET A 1 26.87 17.11 18.47
N SER A 2 26.35 15.92 18.71
CA SER A 2 27.08 14.68 18.46
C SER A 2 27.11 14.39 16.96
N THR A 3 28.21 13.84 16.47
CA THR A 3 28.41 13.63 15.03
C THR A 3 27.92 12.23 14.65
N VAL A 4 26.72 12.14 14.09
CA VAL A 4 26.22 10.89 13.49
C VAL A 4 26.79 10.75 12.08
N THR A 5 27.53 9.67 11.82
CA THR A 5 28.03 9.36 10.48
C THR A 5 26.91 8.70 9.69
N VAL A 6 26.38 9.40 8.69
CA VAL A 6 25.21 8.94 7.91
C VAL A 6 25.65 8.32 6.59
N THR A 7 25.30 7.06 6.38
CA THR A 7 25.52 6.35 5.10
C THR A 7 24.20 6.07 4.40
N PRO A 8 24.07 6.36 3.09
CA PRO A 8 22.84 6.09 2.35
C PRO A 8 22.60 4.59 2.19
N ILE A 9 21.34 4.17 2.28
CA ILE A 9 20.90 2.81 1.96
C ILE A 9 20.53 2.76 0.48
N LYS A 10 21.34 2.08 -0.34
CA LYS A 10 21.14 2.02 -1.81
C LYS A 10 20.91 0.62 -2.33
N THR A 11 21.35 -0.38 -1.58
CA THR A 11 21.29 -1.78 -1.95
C THR A 11 20.60 -2.60 -0.86
N GLU A 12 20.14 -3.79 -1.24
CA GLU A 12 19.60 -4.74 -0.28
C GLU A 12 20.61 -5.09 0.82
N ALA A 13 21.89 -5.17 0.50
CA ALA A 13 22.94 -5.42 1.49
C ALA A 13 23.05 -4.28 2.51
N ASP A 14 22.96 -3.02 2.07
CA ASP A 14 22.94 -1.85 2.98
C ASP A 14 21.73 -1.90 3.90
N TYR A 15 20.56 -2.24 3.34
CA TYR A 15 19.29 -2.35 4.06
C TYR A 15 19.36 -3.44 5.14
N GLN A 16 19.84 -4.64 4.81
CA GLN A 16 20.00 -5.73 5.77
C GLN A 16 21.01 -5.41 6.87
N ASN A 17 22.06 -4.65 6.56
CA ASN A 17 23.01 -4.17 7.57
C ASN A 17 22.39 -3.10 8.49
N ALA A 18 21.61 -2.18 7.92
CA ALA A 18 20.88 -1.15 8.68
C ALA A 18 19.85 -1.77 9.64
N LEU A 19 19.09 -2.78 9.19
CA LEU A 19 18.16 -3.52 10.05
C LEU A 19 18.87 -4.19 11.22
N ARG A 20 20.02 -4.84 10.96
CA ARG A 20 20.82 -5.48 12.01
C ARG A 20 21.32 -4.46 13.03
N ARG A 21 21.72 -3.28 12.56
CA ARG A 21 22.15 -2.18 13.43
C ARG A 21 21.01 -1.63 14.28
N ILE A 22 19.81 -1.47 13.72
CA ILE A 22 18.61 -1.10 14.48
C ILE A 22 18.35 -2.12 15.59
N ASP A 23 18.42 -3.41 15.28
CA ASP A 23 18.15 -4.48 16.24
C ASP A 23 19.16 -4.48 17.41
N GLU A 24 20.44 -4.25 17.10
CA GLU A 24 21.49 -4.02 18.11
C GLU A 24 21.20 -2.80 18.98
N LEU A 25 20.84 -1.66 18.38
CA LEU A 25 20.53 -0.42 19.11
C LEU A 25 19.30 -0.58 20.01
N LEU A 26 18.24 -1.22 19.53
CA LEU A 26 17.06 -1.53 20.34
C LEU A 26 17.39 -2.43 21.53
N THR A 27 18.27 -3.41 21.33
CA THR A 27 18.75 -4.30 22.42
C THR A 27 19.51 -3.52 23.49
N LEU A 28 20.25 -2.48 23.11
CA LEU A 28 20.97 -1.61 24.03
C LEU A 28 20.06 -0.66 24.81
N ALA A 29 18.80 -0.47 24.36
CA ALA A 29 17.79 0.40 24.97
C ALA A 29 18.36 1.79 25.34
N PRO A 30 18.81 2.58 24.34
CA PRO A 30 19.49 3.84 24.57
C PRO A 30 18.62 4.82 25.36
N ALA A 31 19.27 5.65 26.17
CA ALA A 31 18.57 6.73 26.86
C ALA A 31 18.09 7.76 25.83
N PRO A 32 16.90 8.37 26.04
CA PRO A 32 16.41 9.42 25.16
C PRO A 32 17.43 10.54 24.97
N TYR A 33 17.57 11.04 23.74
CA TYR A 33 18.50 12.10 23.35
C TYR A 33 19.99 11.75 23.54
N SER A 34 20.32 10.47 23.68
CA SER A 34 21.71 10.00 23.63
C SER A 34 22.19 9.84 22.19
N GLU A 35 23.50 9.75 21.98
CA GLU A 35 24.05 9.56 20.63
C GLU A 35 23.55 8.29 19.95
N LEU A 36 23.28 7.24 20.72
CA LEU A 36 22.72 5.98 20.22
C LEU A 36 21.24 6.09 19.88
N ASP A 37 20.49 6.94 20.58
CA ASP A 37 19.10 7.28 20.27
C ASP A 37 19.03 8.10 18.98
N ASP A 38 19.90 9.12 18.84
CA ASP A 38 20.06 9.90 17.62
C ASP A 38 20.46 9.01 16.42
N GLU A 39 21.37 8.04 16.62
CA GLU A 39 21.75 7.06 15.60
C GLU A 39 20.55 6.18 15.19
N LEU A 40 19.80 5.67 16.18
CA LEU A 40 18.63 4.83 15.95
C LEU A 40 17.57 5.57 15.13
N ASP A 41 17.29 6.82 15.47
CA ASP A 41 16.34 7.67 14.75
C ASP A 41 16.75 7.89 13.30
N VAL A 42 18.03 8.21 13.06
CA VAL A 42 18.56 8.44 11.72
C VAL A 42 18.50 7.17 10.86
N ILE A 43 18.97 6.04 11.38
CA ILE A 43 18.99 4.77 10.62
C ILE A 43 17.55 4.32 10.35
N SER A 44 16.65 4.43 11.31
CA SER A 44 15.24 4.08 11.15
C SER A 44 14.57 4.92 10.06
N THR A 45 14.88 6.22 10.01
CA THR A 45 14.38 7.12 8.95
C THR A 45 14.88 6.71 7.56
N LEU A 46 16.15 6.33 7.44
CA LEU A 46 16.72 5.87 6.17
C LEU A 46 16.15 4.54 5.71
N VAL A 47 15.97 3.60 6.65
CA VAL A 47 15.32 2.30 6.41
C VAL A 47 13.92 2.52 5.88
N HIS A 48 13.13 3.37 6.54
CA HIS A 48 11.79 3.72 6.11
C HIS A 48 11.77 4.27 4.67
N ALA A 49 12.66 5.20 4.34
CA ALA A 49 12.75 5.75 2.99
C ALA A 49 13.11 4.71 1.92
N TYR A 50 13.98 3.75 2.23
CA TYR A 50 14.31 2.64 1.34
C TYR A 50 13.11 1.69 1.16
N GLU A 51 12.42 1.33 2.24
CA GLU A 51 11.23 0.46 2.21
C GLU A 51 10.10 1.07 1.37
N GLN A 52 9.85 2.37 1.47
CA GLN A 52 8.81 3.03 0.65
C GLN A 52 9.05 2.89 -0.87
N THR A 53 10.29 2.68 -1.28
CA THR A 53 10.65 2.57 -2.71
C THR A 53 10.84 1.13 -3.17
N HIS A 54 11.32 0.23 -2.30
CA HIS A 54 11.68 -1.15 -2.65
C HIS A 54 10.73 -2.21 -2.09
N HIS A 55 10.05 -1.89 -0.99
CA HIS A 55 9.13 -2.77 -0.26
C HIS A 55 7.79 -2.10 0.01
N ALA A 56 7.35 -1.23 -0.91
CA ALA A 56 6.04 -0.61 -0.83
C ALA A 56 4.98 -1.70 -0.66
N ILE A 57 4.19 -1.61 0.41
CA ILE A 57 3.10 -2.56 0.64
C ILE A 57 2.14 -2.41 -0.54
N PRO A 58 2.03 -3.43 -1.41
CA PRO A 58 1.16 -3.32 -2.56
C PRO A 58 -0.28 -3.20 -2.05
N TYR A 59 -1.06 -2.35 -2.70
CA TYR A 59 -2.48 -2.31 -2.42
C TYR A 59 -3.09 -3.70 -2.65
N PRO A 60 -4.07 -4.10 -1.81
CA PRO A 60 -4.76 -5.37 -2.02
C PRO A 60 -5.42 -5.35 -3.40
N ASP A 61 -5.56 -6.54 -3.98
CA ASP A 61 -6.38 -6.69 -5.18
C ASP A 61 -7.80 -6.11 -4.93
N PRO A 62 -8.36 -5.34 -5.87
CA PRO A 62 -9.60 -4.61 -5.65
C PRO A 62 -10.79 -5.51 -5.31
N ILE A 63 -10.81 -6.75 -5.82
CA ILE A 63 -11.87 -7.71 -5.49
C ILE A 63 -11.68 -8.23 -4.07
N ASN A 64 -10.45 -8.46 -3.63
CA ASN A 64 -10.18 -8.86 -2.25
C ASN A 64 -10.54 -7.73 -1.27
N ALA A 65 -10.23 -6.47 -1.60
CA ALA A 65 -10.62 -5.32 -0.80
C ALA A 65 -12.14 -5.20 -0.66
N ILE A 66 -12.89 -5.39 -1.75
CA ILE A 66 -14.36 -5.39 -1.72
C ILE A 66 -14.89 -6.57 -0.91
N LYS A 67 -14.34 -7.78 -1.07
CA LYS A 67 -14.77 -8.96 -0.30
C LYS A 67 -14.53 -8.77 1.20
N TYR A 68 -13.40 -8.17 1.57
CA TYR A 68 -13.11 -7.82 2.96
C TYR A 68 -14.16 -6.85 3.51
N LEU A 69 -14.49 -5.78 2.78
CA LEU A 69 -15.56 -4.87 3.17
C LEU A 69 -16.93 -5.57 3.26
N MET A 70 -17.20 -6.53 2.37
CA MET A 70 -18.42 -7.31 2.45
C MET A 70 -18.49 -8.16 3.72
N GLU A 71 -17.38 -8.77 4.12
CA GLU A 71 -17.28 -9.57 5.34
C GLU A 71 -17.46 -8.70 6.58
N GLU A 72 -16.70 -7.62 6.70
CA GLU A 72 -16.76 -6.69 7.84
C GLU A 72 -18.15 -6.09 8.05
N ASN A 73 -18.87 -5.78 6.95
CA ASN A 73 -20.20 -5.19 7.01
C ASN A 73 -21.34 -6.21 6.90
N GLY A 74 -21.06 -7.50 6.78
CA GLY A 74 -22.06 -8.55 6.53
C GLY A 74 -22.85 -8.37 5.22
N TRP A 75 -22.27 -7.67 4.23
CA TRP A 75 -22.91 -7.39 2.95
C TRP A 75 -22.92 -8.61 2.02
N LYS A 76 -23.95 -8.68 1.19
CA LYS A 76 -24.10 -9.65 0.10
C LYS A 76 -23.89 -8.95 -1.23
N SER A 77 -23.75 -9.71 -2.32
CA SER A 77 -23.56 -9.12 -3.66
C SER A 77 -24.65 -8.13 -4.07
N LYS A 78 -25.88 -8.28 -3.53
CA LYS A 78 -26.99 -7.34 -3.78
C LYS A 78 -26.71 -5.92 -3.25
N ASP A 79 -25.94 -5.81 -2.17
CA ASP A 79 -25.69 -4.55 -1.48
C ASP A 79 -24.64 -3.71 -2.24
N LEU A 80 -23.90 -4.34 -3.17
CA LEU A 80 -22.99 -3.68 -4.09
C LEU A 80 -23.67 -3.16 -5.36
N GLU A 81 -24.94 -3.47 -5.59
CA GLU A 81 -25.61 -3.14 -6.86
C GLU A 81 -25.70 -1.63 -7.10
N GLN A 82 -25.84 -0.85 -6.03
CA GLN A 82 -25.86 0.61 -6.09
C GLN A 82 -24.52 1.24 -6.54
N PHE A 83 -23.41 0.54 -6.36
CA PHE A 83 -22.07 1.05 -6.69
C PHE A 83 -21.57 0.52 -8.04
N ILE A 84 -21.89 -0.75 -8.33
CA ILE A 84 -21.34 -1.50 -9.46
C ILE A 84 -22.39 -1.69 -10.58
N GLY A 85 -23.69 -1.75 -10.26
CA GLY A 85 -24.76 -2.06 -11.20
C GLY A 85 -25.44 -3.41 -10.90
N PRO A 86 -26.22 -3.97 -11.83
CA PRO A 86 -27.11 -5.11 -11.52
C PRO A 86 -26.36 -6.33 -10.99
N LYS A 87 -27.05 -7.20 -10.23
CA LYS A 87 -26.46 -8.42 -9.62
C LYS A 87 -25.56 -9.26 -10.55
N SER A 88 -25.92 -9.39 -11.84
CA SER A 88 -25.10 -10.09 -12.84
C SER A 88 -23.73 -9.43 -13.02
N ARG A 89 -23.69 -8.09 -13.10
CA ARG A 89 -22.47 -7.27 -13.19
C ARG A 89 -21.58 -7.45 -11.96
N VAL A 90 -22.18 -7.40 -10.77
CA VAL A 90 -21.45 -7.62 -9.50
C VAL A 90 -20.82 -9.00 -9.50
N SER A 91 -21.59 -10.04 -9.86
CA SER A 91 -21.08 -11.41 -9.92
C SER A 91 -19.95 -11.57 -10.94
N GLU A 92 -20.09 -11.01 -12.13
CA GLU A 92 -19.04 -11.06 -13.17
C GLU A 92 -17.74 -10.43 -12.67
N ILE A 93 -17.82 -9.27 -12.01
CA ILE A 93 -16.64 -8.56 -11.48
C ILE A 93 -16.01 -9.33 -10.32
N LEU A 94 -16.79 -9.76 -9.32
CA LEU A 94 -16.27 -10.52 -8.18
C LEU A 94 -15.64 -11.86 -8.59
N ASN A 95 -16.05 -12.41 -9.74
CA ASN A 95 -15.48 -13.61 -10.35
C ASN A 95 -14.44 -13.32 -11.45
N ARG A 96 -13.95 -12.08 -11.57
CA ARG A 96 -12.91 -11.66 -12.53
C ARG A 96 -13.27 -11.86 -14.00
N LYS A 97 -14.55 -12.01 -14.33
CA LYS A 97 -15.04 -12.12 -15.71
C LYS A 97 -15.15 -10.76 -16.41
N ARG A 98 -15.12 -9.67 -15.63
CA ARG A 98 -15.20 -8.30 -16.12
C ARG A 98 -14.39 -7.35 -15.23
N TYR A 99 -13.84 -6.32 -15.85
CA TYR A 99 -13.14 -5.22 -15.16
C TYR A 99 -14.12 -4.15 -14.68
N PHE A 100 -13.67 -3.34 -13.71
CA PHE A 100 -14.40 -2.14 -13.30
C PHE A 100 -14.33 -1.07 -14.38
N THR A 101 -15.41 -0.31 -14.55
CA THR A 101 -15.38 0.96 -15.30
C THR A 101 -14.89 2.08 -14.39
N LEU A 102 -14.40 3.18 -14.98
CA LEU A 102 -13.96 4.35 -14.20
C LEU A 102 -15.07 4.88 -13.29
N GLN A 103 -16.31 4.92 -13.77
CA GLN A 103 -17.46 5.36 -12.96
C GLN A 103 -17.69 4.44 -11.74
N GLN A 104 -17.54 3.13 -11.90
CA GLN A 104 -17.66 2.17 -10.79
C GLN A 104 -16.52 2.38 -9.78
N ILE A 105 -15.29 2.59 -10.25
CA ILE A 105 -14.13 2.88 -9.38
C ILE A 105 -14.39 4.16 -8.56
N LEU A 106 -14.83 5.23 -9.20
CA LEU A 106 -15.13 6.50 -8.52
C LEU A 106 -16.27 6.35 -7.51
N ASN A 107 -17.31 5.59 -7.85
CA ASN A 107 -18.39 5.28 -6.91
C ASN A 107 -17.89 4.49 -5.70
N LEU A 108 -17.06 3.46 -5.94
CA LEU A 108 -16.49 2.62 -4.88
C LEU A 108 -15.56 3.44 -3.97
N HIS A 109 -14.74 4.30 -4.54
CA HIS A 109 -13.91 5.23 -3.78
C HIS A 109 -14.75 6.17 -2.91
N LYS A 110 -15.70 6.87 -3.53
CA LYS A 110 -16.52 7.87 -2.85
C LYS A 110 -17.39 7.29 -1.73
N HIS A 111 -17.92 6.08 -1.92
CA HIS A 111 -18.94 5.53 -1.05
C HIS A 111 -18.44 4.42 -0.12
N LEU A 112 -17.36 3.71 -0.47
CA LEU A 112 -16.78 2.64 0.35
C LEU A 112 -15.40 3.02 0.90
N GLY A 113 -14.88 4.21 0.56
CA GLY A 113 -13.58 4.68 1.06
C GLY A 113 -12.37 3.92 0.50
N LEU A 114 -12.56 3.15 -0.57
CA LEU A 114 -11.46 2.42 -1.21
C LEU A 114 -10.51 3.40 -1.90
N PRO A 115 -9.19 3.42 -1.58
CA PRO A 115 -8.22 4.26 -2.29
C PRO A 115 -8.24 3.98 -3.79
N LEU A 116 -8.00 5.01 -4.62
CA LEU A 116 -8.00 4.84 -6.08
C LEU A 116 -6.88 3.90 -6.53
N GLU A 117 -5.77 3.92 -5.81
CA GLU A 117 -4.58 3.11 -6.00
C GLU A 117 -4.87 1.61 -5.90
N VAL A 118 -5.91 1.20 -5.15
CA VAL A 118 -6.40 -0.20 -5.11
C VAL A 118 -6.87 -0.67 -6.47
N PHE A 119 -7.37 0.24 -7.31
CA PHE A 119 -7.87 -0.07 -8.66
C PHE A 119 -6.83 0.19 -9.75
N ILE A 120 -5.74 0.87 -9.44
CA ILE A 120 -4.65 1.16 -10.37
C ILE A 120 -3.63 0.02 -10.26
N ASN A 121 -3.82 -1.03 -11.06
CA ASN A 121 -2.77 -2.02 -11.31
C ASN A 121 -2.53 -2.18 -12.82
N GLU A 122 -1.41 -2.81 -13.18
CA GLU A 122 -0.95 -3.02 -14.56
C GLU A 122 -1.96 -3.76 -15.48
N LYS A 123 -3.05 -4.30 -14.93
CA LYS A 123 -4.15 -4.95 -15.67
C LYS A 123 -5.33 -4.02 -15.95
N MET A 124 -5.19 -2.71 -15.75
CA MET A 124 -6.07 -1.73 -16.37
C MET A 124 -5.89 -1.83 -17.90
N PRO A 125 -6.96 -2.03 -18.70
CA PRO A 125 -6.83 -2.10 -20.15
C PRO A 125 -6.12 -0.84 -20.68
N GLN A 126 -5.17 -1.04 -21.60
CA GLN A 126 -4.32 -0.01 -22.25
C GLN A 126 -5.10 1.14 -22.93
N ALA A 127 -6.43 1.10 -22.95
CA ALA A 127 -7.31 2.08 -23.58
C ALA A 127 -7.25 3.49 -22.99
N ILE A 128 -6.61 3.70 -21.84
CA ILE A 128 -6.47 5.03 -21.22
C ILE A 128 -5.14 5.71 -21.61
N GLN A 129 -4.14 4.98 -22.10
CA GLN A 129 -2.83 5.56 -22.48
C GLN A 129 -2.81 6.21 -23.87
N GLN A 130 -3.87 6.09 -24.68
CA GLN A 130 -3.87 6.60 -26.06
C GLN A 130 -4.63 7.93 -26.26
N ASN A 131 -5.33 8.45 -25.24
CA ASN A 131 -6.06 9.72 -25.36
C ASN A 131 -5.36 10.89 -24.66
N SER A 132 -4.05 10.99 -24.88
CA SER A 132 -3.27 12.20 -24.55
C SER A 132 -2.40 12.54 -25.76
N ARG A 133 -3.06 13.02 -26.82
CA ARG A 133 -2.45 13.81 -27.89
C ARG A 133 -3.21 15.12 -27.98
#